data_AF-A0A3N9UY68-F1
#
_entry.id   AF-A0A3N9UY68-F1
#
_cell.length_a   1.000
_cell.length_b   1.000
_cell.length_c   1.000
_cell.angle_alpha   90.00
_cell.angle_beta   90.00
_cell.angle_gamma   90.00
#
_symmetry.space_group_name_H-M   'P 1'
#
loop_
_entity.id
_entity.type
_entity.pdbx_description
1 polymer ?
#
loop_
_entity_poly.entity_id
_entity_poly.type
_entity_poly.pdbx_seq_one_letter_code
_entity_poly.pdbx_strand_id
1 'polypeptide(L)'
;MEFEIDKFANGFKNTIDWMLKDIHAQEIKEGLQYFNDNKNKLEKDPDSTDALFMIIRLVKTSGFRLKPRNFDNKLDLFIKKYAEDFRTISARDELIMLVGERKRKNVELLFTYPTLKEFTDNLYALANHGKTEVLGEKGRDNYLRDFGYWDRIPIDIHEMRFIIRSGIYHSFSTVDKSDHLRKSDLHDALTRFCRNCLNDYSVEGIDLSTAPGIVDAFIWSFSAIDIYNMCGAVPKCKNCNLRNVCLYSLANTQLVQKIME
;
A
#
# COMPACT_ATOMS: atom_id res chain seq x y z
N MET A 1 -0.98 26.57 19.61
CA MET A 1 -0.79 26.53 18.14
C MET A 1 -1.90 25.66 17.57
N GLU A 2 -2.76 26.22 16.74
CA GLU A 2 -3.91 25.49 16.18
C GLU A 2 -3.48 24.57 15.03
N PHE A 3 -4.18 23.45 14.85
CA PHE A 3 -3.95 22.55 13.72
C PHE A 3 -4.66 23.07 12.47
N GLU A 4 -3.92 23.22 11.38
CA GLU A 4 -4.43 23.68 10.09
C GLU A 4 -4.06 22.66 9.01
N ILE A 5 -5.08 22.10 8.35
CA ILE A 5 -4.89 21.01 7.40
C ILE A 5 -4.06 21.43 6.17
N ASP A 6 -4.16 22.69 5.74
CA ASP A 6 -3.38 23.21 4.61
C ASP A 6 -1.89 23.34 4.95
N LYS A 7 -1.57 23.73 6.20
CA LYS A 7 -0.18 23.74 6.70
C LYS A 7 0.37 22.33 6.79
N PHE A 8 -0.44 21.37 7.23
CA PHE A 8 -0.07 19.96 7.23
C PHE A 8 0.18 19.45 5.80
N ALA A 9 -0.72 19.73 4.86
CA ALA A 9 -0.59 19.31 3.46
C ALA A 9 0.71 19.82 2.83
N ASN A 10 1.04 21.10 3.01
CA ASN A 10 2.29 21.67 2.53
C ASN A 10 3.52 21.05 3.21
N GLY A 11 3.45 20.84 4.53
CA GLY A 11 4.50 20.12 5.26
C GLY A 11 4.69 18.68 4.76
N PHE A 12 3.61 18.01 4.37
CA PHE A 12 3.65 16.65 3.84
C PHE A 12 4.24 16.60 2.43
N LYS A 13 3.87 17.52 1.52
CA LYS A 13 4.52 17.67 0.21
C LYS A 13 6.03 17.89 0.36
N ASN A 14 6.44 18.81 1.24
CA ASN A 14 7.86 19.04 1.53
C ASN A 14 8.56 17.79 2.11
N THR A 15 7.84 16.99 2.90
CA THR A 15 8.37 15.73 3.44
C THR A 15 8.55 14.68 2.35
N ILE A 16 7.63 14.60 1.38
CA ILE A 16 7.78 13.75 0.20
C ILE A 16 9.00 14.18 -0.61
N ASP A 17 9.13 15.47 -0.91
CA ASP A 17 10.29 16.01 -1.64
C ASP A 17 11.63 15.71 -0.94
N TRP A 18 11.64 15.76 0.39
CA TRP A 18 12.80 15.38 1.20
C TRP A 18 13.10 13.89 1.06
N MET A 19 12.11 13.00 1.21
CA MET A 19 12.31 11.55 1.06
C MET A 19 12.86 11.18 -0.32
N LEU A 20 12.48 11.91 -1.36
CA LEU A 20 12.95 11.71 -2.74
C LEU A 20 14.37 12.25 -3.02
N LYS A 21 15.00 12.89 -2.04
CA LYS A 21 16.38 13.45 -2.12
C LYS A 21 17.32 12.91 -1.04
N ASP A 22 16.78 12.23 -0.04
CA ASP A 22 17.50 11.77 1.14
C ASP A 22 18.02 10.33 0.96
N ILE A 23 18.51 9.69 2.04
CA ILE A 23 19.28 8.43 1.95
C ILE A 23 18.49 7.24 1.38
N HIS A 24 17.16 7.25 1.50
CA HIS A 24 16.28 6.20 0.96
C HIS A 24 15.61 6.59 -0.36
N ALA A 25 16.01 7.70 -0.98
CA ALA A 25 15.40 8.20 -2.21
C ALA A 25 15.44 7.18 -3.35
N GLN A 26 16.56 6.47 -3.50
CA GLN A 26 16.73 5.50 -4.56
C GLN A 26 15.76 4.32 -4.40
N GLU A 27 15.64 3.77 -3.18
CA GLU A 27 14.72 2.67 -2.87
C GLU A 27 13.26 3.06 -3.13
N ILE A 28 12.87 4.29 -2.75
CA ILE A 28 11.52 4.81 -3.00
C ILE A 28 11.25 4.95 -4.50
N LYS A 29 12.19 5.55 -5.24
CA LYS A 29 12.06 5.73 -6.70
C LYS A 29 12.00 4.41 -7.44
N GLU A 30 12.81 3.43 -7.05
CA GLU A 30 12.75 2.06 -7.58
C GLU A 30 11.40 1.41 -7.31
N GLY A 31 10.82 1.62 -6.11
CA GLY A 31 9.47 1.17 -5.79
C GLY A 31 8.40 1.79 -6.68
N LEU A 32 8.46 3.10 -6.94
CA LEU A 32 7.53 3.78 -7.84
C LEU A 32 7.69 3.31 -9.29
N GLN A 33 8.92 3.15 -9.76
CA GLN A 33 9.21 2.61 -11.08
C GLN A 33 8.69 1.18 -11.22
N TYR A 34 8.86 0.35 -10.19
CA TYR A 34 8.33 -1.01 -10.15
C TYR A 34 6.81 -1.05 -10.34
N PHE A 35 6.06 -0.15 -9.71
CA PHE A 35 4.60 -0.07 -9.90
C PHE A 35 4.22 0.30 -11.35
N ASN A 36 4.93 1.27 -11.94
CA ASN A 36 4.75 1.66 -13.34
C ASN A 36 5.06 0.51 -14.30
N ASP A 37 6.17 -0.19 -14.07
CA ASP A 37 6.61 -1.30 -14.91
C ASP A 37 5.61 -2.46 -14.85
N ASN A 38 5.12 -2.82 -13.67
CA ASN A 38 4.11 -3.86 -13.50
C ASN A 38 2.80 -3.54 -14.22
N LYS A 39 2.30 -2.29 -14.09
CA LYS A 39 1.13 -1.81 -14.82
C LYS A 39 1.31 -2.02 -16.33
N ASN A 40 2.41 -1.49 -16.87
CA ASN A 40 2.71 -1.56 -18.30
C ASN A 40 2.91 -3.00 -18.80
N LYS A 41 3.52 -3.86 -17.98
CA LYS A 41 3.71 -5.28 -18.31
C LYS A 41 2.39 -6.04 -18.35
N LEU A 42 1.52 -5.88 -17.35
CA LEU A 42 0.22 -6.56 -17.31
C LEU A 42 -0.72 -6.09 -18.43
N GLU A 43 -0.62 -4.82 -18.85
CA GLU A 43 -1.34 -4.31 -20.02
C GLU A 43 -0.88 -4.95 -21.34
N LYS A 44 0.43 -5.24 -21.48
CA LYS A 44 1.01 -5.84 -22.70
C LYS A 44 0.93 -7.36 -22.73
N ASP A 45 1.07 -7.97 -21.56
CA ASP A 45 1.05 -9.41 -21.34
C ASP A 45 -0.01 -9.74 -20.27
N PRO A 46 -1.23 -10.14 -20.70
CA PRO A 46 -2.33 -10.46 -19.79
C PRO A 46 -2.03 -11.61 -18.81
N ASP A 47 -0.96 -12.38 -19.04
CA ASP A 47 -0.52 -13.49 -18.19
C ASP A 47 0.90 -13.27 -17.63
N SER A 48 1.28 -12.01 -17.45
CA SER A 48 2.56 -11.58 -16.90
C SER A 48 3.03 -12.44 -15.71
N THR A 49 4.23 -12.99 -15.83
CA THR A 49 4.86 -13.79 -14.77
C THR A 49 5.12 -12.99 -13.50
N ASP A 50 5.27 -11.66 -13.60
CA ASP A 50 5.37 -10.76 -12.44
C ASP A 50 4.04 -10.71 -11.66
N ALA A 51 2.91 -10.68 -12.38
CA ALA A 51 1.58 -10.78 -11.76
C ALA A 51 1.39 -12.13 -11.07
N LEU A 52 1.74 -13.23 -11.75
CA LEU A 52 1.70 -14.57 -11.17
C LEU A 52 2.54 -14.64 -9.89
N PHE A 53 3.78 -14.15 -9.96
CA PHE A 53 4.71 -14.13 -8.84
C PHE A 53 4.09 -13.42 -7.63
N MET A 54 3.57 -12.21 -7.83
CA MET A 54 3.02 -11.40 -6.75
C MET A 54 1.76 -12.05 -6.15
N ILE A 55 0.83 -12.52 -6.99
CA ILE A 55 -0.40 -13.18 -6.52
C ILE A 55 -0.05 -14.41 -5.68
N ILE A 56 0.80 -15.31 -6.19
CA ILE A 56 1.19 -16.54 -5.49
C ILE A 56 1.95 -16.23 -4.19
N ARG A 57 2.81 -15.22 -4.20
CA ARG A 57 3.50 -14.73 -3.00
C ARG A 57 2.52 -14.24 -1.94
N LEU A 58 1.49 -13.51 -2.32
CA LEU A 58 0.46 -13.02 -1.41
C LEU A 58 -0.45 -14.14 -0.89
N VAL A 59 -0.80 -15.11 -1.74
CA VAL A 59 -1.54 -16.32 -1.35
C VAL A 59 -0.78 -17.09 -0.26
N LYS A 60 0.53 -17.30 -0.44
CA LYS A 60 1.36 -18.02 0.54
C LYS A 60 1.50 -17.24 1.84
N THR A 61 1.93 -15.99 1.74
CA THR A 61 2.36 -15.21 2.91
C THR A 61 1.21 -14.59 3.70
N SER A 62 -0.02 -14.69 3.18
CA SER A 62 -1.21 -14.05 3.74
C SER A 62 -0.97 -12.55 4.00
N GLY A 63 -0.45 -11.85 3.00
CA GLY A 63 -0.08 -10.44 3.09
C GLY A 63 1.23 -10.19 3.84
N PHE A 64 2.29 -10.95 3.49
CA PHE A 64 3.66 -10.81 3.99
C PHE A 64 3.93 -11.17 5.47
N ARG A 65 2.94 -11.64 6.24
CA ARG A 65 3.11 -11.96 7.67
C ARG A 65 3.96 -13.21 7.93
N LEU A 66 3.92 -14.18 7.02
CA LEU A 66 4.58 -15.47 7.18
C LEU A 66 5.32 -15.84 5.89
N LYS A 67 6.49 -15.21 5.64
CA LYS A 67 7.34 -15.59 4.51
C LYS A 67 8.17 -16.82 4.89
N PRO A 68 7.92 -18.00 4.29
CA PRO A 68 8.77 -19.16 4.52
C PRO A 68 10.17 -18.91 3.95
N ARG A 69 11.20 -19.48 4.58
CA ARG A 69 12.57 -19.44 4.03
C ARG A 69 12.57 -20.00 2.61
N ASN A 70 13.29 -19.33 1.72
CA ASN A 70 13.51 -19.72 0.32
C ASN A 70 12.25 -19.82 -0.56
N PHE A 71 11.10 -19.27 -0.12
CA PHE A 71 9.88 -19.34 -0.91
C PHE A 71 10.04 -18.63 -2.27
N ASP A 72 10.58 -17.41 -2.27
CA ASP A 72 10.78 -16.63 -3.49
C ASP A 72 11.68 -17.40 -4.47
N ASN A 73 12.81 -17.94 -4.02
CA ASN A 73 13.69 -18.75 -4.86
C ASN A 73 12.97 -19.97 -5.48
N LYS A 74 12.07 -20.62 -4.73
CA LYS A 74 11.28 -21.75 -5.25
C LYS A 74 10.25 -21.29 -6.28
N LEU A 75 9.63 -20.12 -6.06
CA LEU A 75 8.69 -19.53 -7.01
C LEU A 75 9.42 -19.07 -8.29
N ASP A 76 10.64 -18.54 -8.18
CA ASP A 76 11.48 -18.22 -9.33
C ASP A 76 11.82 -19.47 -10.15
N LEU A 77 12.16 -20.58 -9.47
CA LEU A 77 12.41 -21.85 -10.14
C LEU A 77 11.14 -22.38 -10.83
N PHE A 78 9.97 -22.22 -10.20
CA PHE A 78 8.69 -22.56 -10.82
C PHE A 78 8.45 -21.73 -12.09
N ILE A 79 8.62 -20.40 -12.02
CA ILE A 79 8.42 -19.50 -13.17
C ILE A 79 9.40 -19.84 -14.29
N LYS A 80 10.68 -20.09 -13.99
CA LYS A 80 11.67 -20.53 -14.98
C LYS A 80 11.27 -21.83 -15.69
N LYS A 81 10.56 -22.72 -14.99
CA LYS A 81 10.14 -24.01 -15.52
C LYS A 81 8.85 -23.94 -16.34
N TYR A 82 7.91 -23.07 -15.95
CA TYR A 82 6.55 -23.07 -16.52
C TYR A 82 6.10 -21.70 -17.05
N ALA A 83 6.99 -20.74 -17.32
CA ALA A 83 6.64 -19.35 -17.65
C ALA A 83 5.43 -19.20 -18.59
N GLU A 84 5.40 -19.90 -19.72
CA GLU A 84 4.30 -19.85 -20.70
C GLU A 84 3.21 -20.91 -20.44
N ASP A 85 3.55 -21.98 -19.70
CA ASP A 85 2.72 -23.16 -19.47
C ASP A 85 2.16 -23.27 -18.05
N PHE A 86 2.20 -22.18 -17.26
CA PHE A 86 1.81 -22.20 -15.85
C PHE A 86 0.32 -22.50 -15.63
N ARG A 87 -0.47 -22.41 -16.71
CA ARG A 87 -1.89 -22.75 -16.74
C ARG A 87 -2.16 -24.25 -16.96
N THR A 88 -1.16 -25.08 -17.24
CA THR A 88 -1.33 -26.54 -17.37
C THR A 88 -1.66 -27.20 -16.03
N ILE A 89 -2.32 -28.37 -16.05
CA ILE A 89 -2.68 -29.11 -14.83
C ILE A 89 -1.43 -29.41 -13.98
N SER A 90 -0.34 -29.87 -14.61
CA SER A 90 0.93 -30.16 -13.92
C SER A 90 1.51 -28.93 -13.21
N ALA A 91 1.49 -27.77 -13.86
CA ALA A 91 2.00 -26.53 -13.27
C ALA A 91 1.12 -26.05 -12.10
N ARG A 92 -0.21 -26.18 -12.22
CA ARG A 92 -1.16 -25.88 -11.13
C ARG A 92 -0.91 -26.78 -9.92
N ASP A 93 -0.73 -28.08 -10.12
CA ASP A 93 -0.44 -29.01 -9.02
C ASP A 93 0.87 -28.66 -8.31
N GLU A 94 1.91 -28.27 -9.08
CA GLU A 94 3.18 -27.83 -8.50
C GLU A 94 3.04 -26.51 -7.72
N LEU A 95 2.24 -25.55 -8.22
CA LEU A 95 1.90 -24.34 -7.46
C LEU A 95 1.18 -24.66 -6.16
N ILE A 96 0.22 -25.59 -6.18
CA ILE A 96 -0.52 -26.00 -4.98
C ILE A 96 0.43 -26.62 -3.95
N MET A 97 1.37 -27.47 -4.38
CA MET A 97 2.41 -28.00 -3.51
C MET A 97 3.29 -26.87 -2.93
N LEU A 98 3.65 -25.88 -3.75
CA LEU A 98 4.48 -24.75 -3.36
C LEU A 98 3.79 -23.86 -2.30
N VAL A 99 2.53 -23.49 -2.53
CA VAL A 99 1.78 -22.65 -1.59
C VAL A 99 1.25 -23.45 -0.39
N GLY A 100 1.09 -24.75 -0.55
CA GLY A 100 0.58 -25.70 0.43
C GLY A 100 -0.93 -25.94 0.31
N GLU A 101 -1.34 -27.17 0.60
CA GLU A 101 -2.69 -27.71 0.37
C GLU A 101 -3.83 -26.84 0.94
N ARG A 102 -3.61 -26.17 2.07
CA ARG A 102 -4.60 -25.24 2.67
C ARG A 102 -4.96 -24.06 1.76
N LYS A 103 -4.14 -23.75 0.76
CA LYS A 103 -4.33 -22.67 -0.21
C LYS A 103 -4.75 -23.18 -1.59
N ARG A 104 -5.03 -24.48 -1.74
CA ARG A 104 -5.50 -25.11 -3.00
C ARG A 104 -6.62 -24.31 -3.64
N LYS A 105 -7.69 -24.03 -2.89
CA LYS A 105 -8.86 -23.29 -3.39
C LYS A 105 -8.52 -21.92 -3.97
N ASN A 106 -7.53 -21.22 -3.38
CA ASN A 106 -7.08 -19.93 -3.88
C ASN A 106 -6.42 -20.06 -5.25
N VAL A 107 -5.55 -21.08 -5.41
CA VAL A 107 -4.88 -21.36 -6.68
C VAL A 107 -5.88 -21.85 -7.72
N GLU A 108 -6.76 -22.79 -7.38
CA GLU A 108 -7.80 -23.30 -8.28
C GLU A 108 -8.72 -22.18 -8.76
N LEU A 109 -9.19 -21.31 -7.85
CA LEU A 109 -10.02 -20.15 -8.20
C LEU A 109 -9.29 -19.17 -9.12
N LEU A 110 -8.02 -18.86 -8.85
CA LEU A 110 -7.21 -18.00 -9.73
C LEU A 110 -7.21 -18.50 -11.18
N PHE A 111 -7.12 -19.82 -11.37
CA PHE A 111 -7.09 -20.44 -12.69
C PHE A 111 -8.47 -20.70 -13.31
N THR A 112 -9.55 -20.24 -12.68
CA THR A 112 -10.86 -20.14 -13.35
C THR A 112 -10.95 -18.93 -14.28
N TYR A 113 -10.06 -17.94 -14.08
CA TYR A 113 -9.94 -16.78 -14.94
C TYR A 113 -9.16 -17.11 -16.22
N PRO A 114 -9.62 -16.66 -17.40
CA PRO A 114 -8.91 -16.89 -18.66
C PRO A 114 -7.51 -16.29 -18.67
N THR A 115 -7.34 -15.08 -18.14
CA THR A 115 -6.05 -14.38 -18.02
C THR A 115 -5.84 -13.83 -16.60
N LEU A 116 -4.59 -13.57 -16.21
CA LEU A 116 -4.31 -12.89 -14.93
C LEU A 116 -4.82 -11.46 -14.95
N LYS A 117 -4.81 -10.79 -16.10
CA LYS A 117 -5.41 -9.47 -16.27
C LYS A 117 -6.92 -9.48 -15.95
N GLU A 118 -7.66 -10.46 -16.47
CA GLU A 118 -9.10 -10.57 -16.15
C GLU A 118 -9.34 -10.83 -14.66
N PHE A 119 -8.50 -11.66 -14.02
CA PHE A 119 -8.52 -11.79 -12.56
C PHE A 119 -8.30 -10.45 -11.86
N THR A 120 -7.31 -9.66 -12.29
CA THR A 120 -7.00 -8.35 -11.72
C THR A 120 -8.14 -7.35 -11.88
N ASP A 121 -8.71 -7.26 -13.08
CA ASP A 121 -9.83 -6.37 -13.37
C ASP A 121 -11.06 -6.74 -12.51
N ASN A 122 -11.35 -8.05 -12.36
CA ASN A 122 -12.42 -8.53 -11.49
C ASN A 122 -12.12 -8.25 -10.00
N LEU A 123 -10.88 -8.48 -9.57
CA LEU A 123 -10.44 -8.21 -8.21
C LEU A 123 -10.59 -6.72 -7.86
N TYR A 124 -10.29 -5.82 -8.81
CA TYR A 124 -10.51 -4.38 -8.67
C TYR A 124 -11.99 -4.05 -8.52
N ALA A 125 -12.86 -4.60 -9.35
CA ALA A 125 -14.30 -4.42 -9.23
C ALA A 125 -14.83 -4.89 -7.86
N LEU A 126 -14.35 -6.02 -7.35
CA LEU A 126 -14.67 -6.51 -6.01
C LEU A 126 -14.16 -5.56 -4.91
N ALA A 127 -12.95 -5.01 -5.06
CA ALA A 127 -12.33 -4.10 -4.11
C ALA A 127 -13.18 -2.84 -3.88
N ASN A 128 -13.82 -2.33 -4.92
CA ASN A 128 -14.72 -1.17 -4.86
C ASN A 128 -15.99 -1.41 -4.02
N HIS A 129 -16.31 -2.67 -3.76
CA HIS A 129 -17.39 -3.09 -2.85
C HIS A 129 -16.89 -3.66 -1.53
N GLY A 130 -15.60 -3.47 -1.20
CA GLY A 130 -14.99 -4.02 0.01
C GLY A 130 -14.84 -5.55 -0.01
N LYS A 131 -15.00 -6.21 -1.17
CA LYS A 131 -14.93 -7.66 -1.34
C LYS A 131 -13.57 -8.09 -1.88
N THR A 132 -13.27 -9.37 -1.75
CA THR A 132 -12.04 -9.98 -2.26
C THR A 132 -12.27 -11.45 -2.51
N GLU A 133 -11.41 -12.04 -3.33
CA GLU A 133 -11.28 -13.46 -3.58
C GLU A 133 -9.82 -13.76 -3.88
N VAL A 134 -9.40 -15.03 -3.74
CA VAL A 134 -8.00 -15.50 -3.89
C VAL A 134 -7.01 -14.87 -2.90
N LEU A 135 -7.01 -13.56 -2.73
CA LEU A 135 -6.21 -12.76 -1.81
C LEU A 135 -7.06 -12.32 -0.62
N GLY A 136 -6.42 -12.13 0.54
CA GLY A 136 -7.04 -11.42 1.66
C GLY A 136 -7.05 -9.91 1.41
N GLU A 137 -7.88 -9.17 2.14
CA GLU A 137 -8.12 -7.72 1.93
C GLU A 137 -6.84 -6.87 1.78
N LYS A 138 -5.87 -7.02 2.69
CA LYS A 138 -4.58 -6.31 2.58
C LYS A 138 -3.79 -6.75 1.33
N GLY A 139 -3.76 -8.05 1.06
CA GLY A 139 -3.06 -8.58 -0.10
C GLY A 139 -3.67 -8.10 -1.42
N ARG A 140 -5.01 -8.01 -1.48
CA ARG A 140 -5.75 -7.43 -2.59
C ARG A 140 -5.29 -6.01 -2.87
N ASP A 141 -5.36 -5.12 -1.89
CA ASP A 141 -5.03 -3.70 -2.12
C ASP A 141 -3.53 -3.50 -2.39
N ASN A 142 -2.64 -4.29 -1.78
CA ASN A 142 -1.21 -4.32 -2.13
C ASN A 142 -1.03 -4.68 -3.61
N TYR A 143 -1.62 -5.80 -4.05
CA TYR A 143 -1.50 -6.26 -5.43
C TYR A 143 -2.05 -5.23 -6.41
N LEU A 144 -3.25 -4.72 -6.15
CA LEU A 144 -3.90 -3.74 -7.03
C LEU A 144 -3.06 -2.46 -7.17
N ARG A 145 -2.58 -1.90 -6.06
CA ARG A 145 -1.67 -0.74 -6.08
C ARG A 145 -0.41 -1.02 -6.90
N ASP A 146 0.23 -2.17 -6.65
CA ASP A 146 1.49 -2.54 -7.32
C ASP A 146 1.33 -2.78 -8.84
N PHE A 147 0.10 -2.93 -9.33
CA PHE A 147 -0.25 -3.16 -10.74
C PHE A 147 -1.06 -2.02 -11.37
N GLY A 148 -0.99 -0.81 -10.81
CA GLY A 148 -1.50 0.41 -11.46
C GLY A 148 -2.88 0.89 -11.00
N TYR A 149 -3.55 0.16 -10.11
CA TYR A 149 -4.80 0.59 -9.48
C TYR A 149 -4.49 1.44 -8.24
N TRP A 150 -3.91 2.61 -8.49
CA TRP A 150 -3.33 3.47 -7.45
C TRP A 150 -4.36 4.19 -6.58
N ASP A 151 -5.66 4.04 -6.85
CA ASP A 151 -6.73 4.43 -5.94
C ASP A 151 -6.89 3.50 -4.74
N ARG A 152 -6.25 2.32 -4.78
CA ARG A 152 -6.31 1.31 -3.71
C ARG A 152 -5.23 1.53 -2.67
N ILE A 153 -5.63 1.56 -1.40
CA ILE A 153 -4.72 1.75 -0.26
C ILE A 153 -4.66 0.48 0.62
N PRO A 154 -3.49 -0.16 0.78
CA PRO A 154 -3.32 -1.30 1.68
C PRO A 154 -3.19 -0.91 3.15
N ILE A 155 -4.27 -0.39 3.75
CA ILE A 155 -4.29 0.11 5.14
C ILE A 155 -3.81 -0.96 6.14
N ASP A 156 -2.65 -0.71 6.75
CA ASP A 156 -2.11 -1.42 7.89
C ASP A 156 -1.85 -0.51 9.10
N ILE A 157 -1.18 -1.03 10.11
CA ILE A 157 -0.96 -0.30 11.36
C ILE A 157 -0.15 0.99 11.18
N HIS A 158 0.73 1.05 10.17
CA HIS A 158 1.52 2.22 9.83
C HIS A 158 0.62 3.33 9.28
N GLU A 159 -0.21 3.02 8.30
CA GLU A 159 -1.16 3.97 7.69
C GLU A 159 -2.18 4.43 8.73
N MET A 160 -2.76 3.50 9.50
CA MET A 160 -3.71 3.83 10.56
C MET A 160 -3.13 4.86 11.54
N ARG A 161 -1.91 4.62 12.03
CA ARG A 161 -1.23 5.54 12.96
C ARG A 161 -0.97 6.89 12.31
N PHE A 162 -0.46 6.90 11.08
CA PHE A 162 -0.14 8.14 10.38
C PHE A 162 -1.39 8.98 10.12
N ILE A 163 -2.44 8.40 9.55
CA ILE A 163 -3.69 9.07 9.19
C ILE A 163 -4.38 9.67 10.43
N ILE A 164 -4.37 8.95 11.56
CA ILE A 164 -4.96 9.45 12.81
C ILE A 164 -4.08 10.55 13.42
N ARG A 165 -2.77 10.30 13.60
CA ARG A 165 -1.86 11.24 14.30
C ARG A 165 -1.66 12.54 13.54
N SER A 166 -1.61 12.49 12.22
CA SER A 166 -1.43 13.67 11.38
C SER A 166 -2.57 14.67 11.49
N GLY A 167 -3.80 14.19 11.75
CA GLY A 167 -5.02 14.98 11.67
C GLY A 167 -5.84 14.72 10.40
N ILE A 168 -5.33 13.93 9.44
CA ILE A 168 -6.05 13.59 8.19
C ILE A 168 -7.43 13.01 8.51
N TYR A 169 -7.48 12.01 9.40
CA TYR A 169 -8.74 11.40 9.83
C TYR A 169 -9.73 12.45 10.36
N HIS A 170 -9.25 13.34 11.22
CA HIS A 170 -10.09 14.33 11.89
C HIS A 170 -10.62 15.40 10.93
N SER A 171 -9.88 15.71 9.85
CA SER A 171 -10.29 16.70 8.85
C SER A 171 -11.16 16.14 7.74
N PHE A 172 -11.05 14.84 7.42
CA PHE A 172 -11.66 14.27 6.21
C PHE A 172 -12.66 13.14 6.45
N SER A 173 -12.85 12.69 7.69
CA SER A 173 -13.94 11.75 8.00
C SER A 173 -15.30 12.42 7.82
N THR A 174 -16.28 11.66 7.32
CA THR A 174 -17.68 12.09 7.26
C THR A 174 -18.49 11.47 8.39
N VAL A 175 -19.67 12.03 8.66
CA VAL A 175 -20.57 11.55 9.75
C VAL A 175 -20.89 10.05 9.61
N ASP A 176 -21.00 9.55 8.39
CA ASP A 176 -21.28 8.15 8.06
C ASP A 176 -20.03 7.26 7.99
N LYS A 177 -18.82 7.85 8.02
CA LYS A 177 -17.52 7.16 7.91
C LYS A 177 -16.50 7.75 8.88
N SER A 178 -16.80 7.64 10.18
CA SER A 178 -15.99 8.19 11.27
C SER A 178 -15.69 7.16 12.35
N ASP A 179 -15.41 5.91 11.96
CA ASP A 179 -14.90 4.88 12.86
C ASP A 179 -13.43 4.56 12.51
N HIS A 180 -12.49 5.12 13.27
CA HIS A 180 -11.05 4.91 13.08
C HIS A 180 -10.57 3.46 13.27
N LEU A 181 -11.42 2.56 13.78
CA LEU A 181 -11.13 1.13 13.82
C LEU A 181 -11.49 0.43 12.51
N ARG A 182 -12.29 1.07 11.65
CA ARG A 182 -12.63 0.60 10.31
C ARG A 182 -11.63 1.11 9.29
N LYS A 183 -10.95 0.18 8.63
CA LYS A 183 -9.98 0.50 7.57
C LYS A 183 -10.61 1.23 6.38
N SER A 184 -11.86 0.90 6.05
CA SER A 184 -12.62 1.59 5.00
C SER A 184 -12.75 3.09 5.23
N ASP A 185 -12.92 3.50 6.48
CA ASP A 185 -13.15 4.89 6.85
C ASP A 185 -11.83 5.67 6.78
N LEU A 186 -10.73 5.05 7.20
CA LEU A 186 -9.38 5.59 7.04
C LEU A 186 -8.96 5.68 5.57
N HIS A 187 -9.32 4.69 4.76
CA HIS A 187 -9.12 4.71 3.32
C HIS A 187 -9.87 5.88 2.68
N ASP A 188 -11.15 6.08 3.03
CA ASP A 188 -11.98 7.18 2.53
C ASP A 188 -11.39 8.55 2.95
N ALA A 189 -10.98 8.69 4.21
CA ALA A 189 -10.36 9.91 4.72
C ALA A 189 -9.04 10.24 3.99
N LEU A 190 -8.16 9.25 3.77
CA LEU A 190 -6.92 9.46 3.02
C LEU A 190 -7.20 9.81 1.54
N THR A 191 -8.17 9.15 0.92
CA THR A 191 -8.59 9.45 -0.46
C THR A 191 -9.06 10.90 -0.59
N ARG A 192 -9.88 11.38 0.35
CA ARG A 192 -10.35 12.77 0.38
C ARG A 192 -9.21 13.75 0.64
N PHE A 193 -8.28 13.44 1.54
CA PHE A 193 -7.10 14.26 1.74
C PHE A 193 -6.28 14.41 0.46
N CYS A 194 -6.02 13.29 -0.23
CA CYS A 194 -5.28 13.31 -1.48
C CYS A 194 -5.97 14.22 -2.50
N ARG A 195 -7.26 13.99 -2.76
CA ARG A 195 -8.04 14.77 -3.72
C ARG A 195 -8.09 16.27 -3.40
N ASN A 196 -8.27 16.63 -2.13
CA ASN A 196 -8.51 18.02 -1.75
C ASN A 196 -7.22 18.81 -1.46
N CYS A 197 -6.15 18.14 -1.00
CA CYS A 197 -4.94 18.80 -0.52
C CYS A 197 -3.70 18.54 -1.38
N LEU A 198 -3.69 17.46 -2.16
CA LEU A 198 -2.57 17.09 -3.03
C LEU A 198 -2.86 17.34 -4.52
N ASN A 199 -3.90 18.13 -4.82
CA ASN A 199 -4.12 18.62 -6.18
C ASN A 199 -2.87 19.34 -6.71
N ASP A 200 -2.63 19.19 -8.02
CA ASP A 200 -1.49 19.72 -8.76
C ASP A 200 -0.11 19.29 -8.24
N TYR A 201 -0.05 18.23 -7.42
CA TYR A 201 1.20 17.69 -6.90
C TYR A 201 1.43 16.27 -7.44
N SER A 202 2.38 16.16 -8.37
CA SER A 202 2.75 14.91 -9.02
C SER A 202 4.15 14.47 -8.64
N VAL A 203 4.36 13.17 -8.55
CA VAL A 203 5.68 12.56 -8.33
C VAL A 203 5.92 11.48 -9.38
N GLU A 204 7.07 11.52 -10.05
CA GLU A 204 7.41 10.58 -11.13
C GLU A 204 6.28 10.46 -12.20
N GLY A 205 5.62 11.59 -12.50
CA GLY A 205 4.50 11.66 -13.44
C GLY A 205 3.15 11.15 -12.92
N ILE A 206 3.06 10.74 -11.65
CA ILE A 206 1.83 10.26 -11.02
C ILE A 206 1.18 11.39 -10.21
N ASP A 207 -0.05 11.75 -10.57
CA ASP A 207 -0.84 12.74 -9.83
C ASP A 207 -1.33 12.15 -8.50
N LEU A 208 -0.81 12.69 -7.38
CA LEU A 208 -1.15 12.18 -6.05
C LEU A 208 -2.58 12.53 -5.63
N SER A 209 -3.27 13.44 -6.34
CA SER A 209 -4.68 13.75 -6.08
C SER A 209 -5.62 12.58 -6.40
N THR A 210 -5.21 11.69 -7.30
CA THR A 210 -5.97 10.53 -7.78
C THR A 210 -5.33 9.20 -7.40
N ALA A 211 -4.12 9.23 -6.84
CA ALA A 211 -3.30 8.05 -6.54
C ALA A 211 -2.98 7.91 -5.02
N PRO A 212 -3.99 7.81 -4.13
CA PRO A 212 -3.76 7.66 -2.69
C PRO A 212 -2.96 6.40 -2.30
N GLY A 213 -2.97 5.35 -3.13
CA GLY A 213 -2.10 4.19 -2.99
C GLY A 213 -0.61 4.51 -3.17
N ILE A 214 -0.27 5.51 -3.99
CA ILE A 214 1.11 6.03 -4.09
C ILE A 214 1.47 6.87 -2.86
N VAL A 215 0.51 7.64 -2.35
CA VAL A 215 0.68 8.38 -1.08
C VAL A 215 0.94 7.42 0.09
N ASP A 216 0.28 6.26 0.09
CA ASP A 216 0.53 5.18 1.04
C ASP A 216 1.98 4.67 1.00
N ALA A 217 2.60 4.52 -0.17
CA ALA A 217 4.02 4.15 -0.25
C ALA A 217 4.91 5.13 0.51
N PHE A 218 4.64 6.44 0.40
CA PHE A 218 5.36 7.46 1.18
C PHE A 218 5.05 7.39 2.68
N ILE A 219 3.79 7.17 3.06
CA ILE A 219 3.40 7.00 4.46
C ILE A 219 4.10 5.79 5.08
N TRP A 220 4.14 4.67 4.34
CA TRP A 220 4.81 3.46 4.75
C TRP A 220 6.31 3.69 4.91
N SER A 221 7.00 4.25 3.91
CA SER A 221 8.42 4.59 4.01
C SER A 221 8.72 5.52 5.20
N PHE A 222 7.86 6.51 5.44
CA PHE A 222 8.01 7.42 6.58
C PHE A 222 7.84 6.72 7.95
N SER A 223 7.05 5.65 8.00
CA SER A 223 6.58 5.03 9.25
C SER A 223 7.20 3.66 9.54
N ALA A 224 7.74 2.98 8.54
CA ALA A 224 8.31 1.64 8.63
C ALA A 224 9.64 1.66 9.39
N ILE A 225 9.89 0.59 10.15
CA ILE A 225 11.12 0.44 10.96
C ILE A 225 12.37 0.40 10.08
N ASP A 226 12.25 -0.21 8.91
CA ASP A 226 13.37 -0.53 8.03
C ASP A 226 13.80 0.65 7.14
N ILE A 227 13.02 1.74 7.14
CA ILE A 227 13.29 2.96 6.38
C ILE A 227 13.51 4.12 7.36
N TYR A 228 12.51 5.00 7.56
CA TYR A 228 12.70 6.19 8.38
C TYR A 228 12.27 6.02 9.84
N ASN A 229 11.25 5.19 10.09
CA ASN A 229 10.67 4.96 11.41
C ASN A 229 10.34 6.27 12.16
N MET A 230 9.82 7.28 11.46
CA MET A 230 9.52 8.60 12.02
C MET A 230 8.16 8.61 12.71
N CYS A 231 7.13 8.09 12.05
CA CYS A 231 5.79 7.92 12.61
C CYS A 231 5.52 6.46 13.07
N GLY A 232 6.56 5.75 13.51
CA GLY A 232 6.47 4.37 13.98
C GLY A 232 5.64 4.21 15.27
N ALA A 233 5.68 3.03 15.90
CA ALA A 233 4.92 2.76 17.13
C ALA A 233 5.17 3.84 18.21
N VAL A 234 6.44 4.17 18.43
CA VAL A 234 6.90 5.32 19.22
C VAL A 234 7.39 6.41 18.24
N PRO A 235 6.64 7.51 18.05
CA PRO A 235 6.99 8.50 17.03
C PRO A 235 8.17 9.37 17.46
N LYS A 236 9.05 9.70 16.50
CA LYS A 236 10.25 10.53 16.72
C LYS A 236 9.95 12.03 16.49
N CYS A 237 8.89 12.55 17.12
CA CYS A 237 8.35 13.90 16.83
C CYS A 237 9.39 15.03 16.88
N LYS A 238 10.40 14.96 17.76
CA LYS A 238 11.45 15.99 17.86
C LYS A 238 12.24 16.20 16.56
N ASN A 239 12.46 15.10 15.83
CA ASN A 239 13.25 15.06 14.59
C ASN A 239 12.35 14.95 13.35
N CYS A 240 11.03 15.07 13.51
CA CYS A 240 10.07 14.89 12.43
C CYS A 240 9.86 16.18 11.64
N ASN A 241 9.90 16.11 10.31
CA ASN A 241 9.65 17.24 9.41
C ASN A 241 8.23 17.82 9.59
N LEU A 242 7.29 17.02 10.10
CA LEU A 242 5.89 17.41 10.34
C LEU A 242 5.64 17.92 11.77
N ARG A 243 6.67 18.08 12.62
CA ARG A 243 6.50 18.35 14.06
C ARG A 243 5.66 19.60 14.39
N ASN A 244 5.73 20.62 13.54
CA ASN A 244 5.07 21.91 13.75
C ASN A 244 3.70 21.99 13.07
N VAL A 245 3.27 20.94 12.36
CA VAL A 245 2.02 20.93 11.58
C VAL A 245 1.16 19.68 11.82
N CYS A 246 1.73 18.62 12.41
CA CYS A 246 1.02 17.39 12.75
C CYS A 246 0.17 17.56 14.01
N LEU A 247 -1.11 17.22 13.95
CA LEU A 247 -2.06 17.34 15.08
C LEU A 247 -1.52 16.71 16.38
N TYR A 248 -1.03 15.47 16.32
CA TYR A 248 -0.50 14.77 17.49
C TYR A 248 0.68 15.49 18.12
N SER A 249 1.61 16.02 17.31
CA SER A 249 2.78 16.74 17.80
C SER A 249 2.36 18.04 18.48
N LEU A 250 1.46 18.80 17.85
CA LEU A 250 0.92 20.06 18.38
C LEU A 250 0.21 19.86 19.72
N ALA A 251 -0.62 18.82 19.83
CA ALA A 251 -1.34 18.49 21.06
C ALA A 251 -0.38 18.11 22.21
N ASN A 252 0.66 17.31 21.92
CA ASN A 252 1.62 16.89 22.95
C ASN A 252 2.56 18.02 23.38
N THR A 253 2.96 18.92 22.48
CA THR A 253 3.75 20.11 22.87
C THR A 253 2.97 21.02 23.82
N GLN A 254 1.67 21.21 23.60
CA GLN A 254 0.81 22.02 24.46
C GLN A 254 0.59 21.38 25.84
N LEU A 255 0.43 20.06 25.91
CA LEU A 255 0.30 19.34 27.17
C LEU A 255 1.55 19.49 28.04
N VAL A 256 2.74 19.39 27.45
CA VAL A 256 4.00 19.61 28.19
C VAL A 256 4.10 21.04 28.73
N GLN A 257 3.73 22.04 27.93
CA GLN A 257 3.73 23.45 28.38
C GLN A 257 2.78 23.67 29.57
N LYS A 258 1.56 23.12 29.51
CA LYS A 258 0.57 23.23 30.61
C LYS A 258 0.97 22.54 31.92
N ILE A 259 1.82 21.51 31.87
CA ILE A 259 2.31 20.82 33.08
C ILE A 259 3.48 21.59 33.72
N MET A 260 4.17 22.43 32.94
CA MET A 260 5.31 23.22 33.38
C MET A 260 4.94 24.64 33.87
N GLU A 261 3.67 25.03 33.69
CA GLU A 261 3.04 26.25 34.24
C GLU A 261 2.38 25.96 35.59
#